data_AF-A0A4V1LYI8-F1
#
_entry.id   AF-A0A4V1LYI8-F1
#
_cell.length_a   1.000
_cell.length_b   1.000
_cell.length_c   1.000
_cell.angle_alpha   90.00
_cell.angle_beta   90.00
_cell.angle_gamma   90.00
#
_symmetry.space_group_name_H-M   'P 1'
#
loop_
_entity.id
_entity.type
_entity.pdbx_description
1 polymer ?
#
loop_
_entity_poly.entity_id
_entity_poly.type
_entity_poly.pdbx_seq_one_letter_code
_entity_poly.pdbx_strand_id
1 'polypeptide(L)'
;MEYNYDTTNLLSKKINDNTITATLYLAAQKNIMHAPMYGIEYDNKKINLSKVNLCKKSTNGCVAACIYHNGLFQNSHFSKNKIKQARIKRTFKFLLQKNEFFEKLIKEIKSLKRKAKKENLRLLIQLNKTSDILWEKEEFEYKEESYKNIMEFFPDVEFFDYTKYDILKNRKKLPQNYTLIYSRAGMNKGKLIDSWEDLKAYLNKNISIALVCSYDIKNELLNNETYDDYNIYDAADYESGKISIKNSTEGSILLHEAKKGTNINKNSAFVIQTQEDISNYLV
;
A
#
# COMPACT_ATOMS: atom_id res chain seq x y z
N MET A 1 13.39 -4.56 30.01
CA MET A 1 14.12 -4.72 28.73
C MET A 1 13.60 -3.64 27.81
N GLU A 2 14.46 -2.72 27.37
CA GLU A 2 14.10 -1.70 26.38
C GLU A 2 14.38 -2.28 25.00
N TYR A 3 13.33 -2.51 24.21
CA TYR A 3 13.47 -3.11 22.88
C TYR A 3 13.84 -2.04 21.86
N ASN A 4 14.93 -2.25 21.12
CA ASN A 4 15.40 -1.30 20.12
C ASN A 4 14.79 -1.59 18.74
N TYR A 5 13.81 -0.76 18.37
CA TYR A 5 13.18 -0.77 17.04
C TYR A 5 13.65 0.37 16.12
N ASP A 6 14.80 0.96 16.41
CA ASP A 6 15.31 2.06 15.60
C ASP A 6 15.71 1.62 14.20
N THR A 7 15.38 2.50 13.27
CA THR A 7 15.70 2.35 11.85
C THR A 7 16.18 3.69 11.32
N THR A 8 17.08 3.66 10.34
CA THR A 8 17.63 4.88 9.75
C THR A 8 16.51 5.77 9.20
N ASN A 9 15.60 5.19 8.42
CA ASN A 9 14.43 5.88 7.87
C ASN A 9 13.18 5.00 7.98
N LEU A 10 11.99 5.60 8.10
CA LEU A 10 10.70 4.94 7.89
C LEU A 10 10.33 4.90 6.40
N LEU A 11 10.47 6.03 5.73
CA LEU A 11 10.09 6.24 4.34
C LEU A 11 11.25 5.93 3.39
N SER A 12 10.94 5.20 2.31
CA SER A 12 11.82 5.05 1.16
C SER A 12 11.41 6.07 0.12
N LYS A 13 12.33 6.94 -0.32
CA LYS A 13 12.04 8.00 -1.29
C LYS A 13 12.48 7.59 -2.70
N LYS A 14 11.67 7.94 -3.69
CA LYS A 14 12.01 7.94 -5.11
C LYS A 14 11.77 9.34 -5.65
N ILE A 15 12.70 9.86 -6.44
CA ILE A 15 12.57 11.15 -7.11
C ILE A 15 12.40 10.84 -8.59
N ASN A 16 11.33 11.36 -9.18
CA ASN A 16 11.08 11.39 -10.61
C ASN A 16 11.06 12.87 -11.03
N ASP A 17 10.97 13.14 -12.33
CA ASP A 17 11.19 14.47 -12.93
C ASP A 17 10.49 15.63 -12.19
N ASN A 18 9.22 15.44 -11.81
CA ASN A 18 8.41 16.48 -11.16
C ASN A 18 7.90 16.11 -9.76
N THR A 19 8.27 14.93 -9.23
CA THR A 19 7.65 14.37 -8.02
C THR A 19 8.65 13.62 -7.13
N ILE A 20 8.56 13.85 -5.83
CA ILE A 20 9.11 12.99 -4.79
C ILE A 20 8.00 12.08 -4.28
N THR A 21 8.14 10.77 -4.48
CA THR A 21 7.26 9.78 -3.87
C THR A 21 7.96 9.14 -2.68
N ALA A 22 7.33 9.16 -1.51
CA ALA A 22 7.86 8.56 -0.30
C ALA A 22 6.96 7.44 0.21
N THR A 23 7.52 6.25 0.33
CA THR A 23 6.75 5.03 0.57
C THR A 23 7.15 4.35 1.88
N LEU A 24 6.16 4.05 2.72
CA LEU A 24 6.32 3.25 3.92
C LEU A 24 6.20 1.76 3.58
N TYR A 25 7.17 0.99 4.06
CA TYR A 25 7.13 -0.47 4.00
C TYR A 25 7.15 -1.06 5.41
N LEU A 26 6.06 -1.73 5.76
CA LEU A 26 5.91 -2.49 7.00
C LEU A 26 5.91 -4.00 6.71
N ALA A 27 6.23 -4.81 7.72
CA ALA A 27 6.09 -6.26 7.66
C ALA A 27 4.63 -6.68 7.93
N ALA A 28 3.98 -7.33 6.95
CA ALA A 28 2.65 -7.93 7.10
C ALA A 28 2.67 -9.16 8.05
N GLN A 29 1.49 -9.58 8.56
CA GLN A 29 1.32 -10.59 9.63
C GLN A 29 2.27 -11.79 9.57
N LYS A 30 2.32 -12.50 8.44
CA LYS A 30 3.08 -13.75 8.34
C LYS A 30 4.60 -13.54 8.51
N ASN A 31 5.06 -12.30 8.38
CA ASN A 31 6.48 -11.94 8.45
C ASN A 31 6.95 -11.51 9.82
N ILE A 32 6.08 -10.83 10.58
CA ILE A 32 6.45 -10.41 11.92
C ILE A 32 6.69 -11.63 12.82
N MET A 33 6.01 -12.76 12.56
CA MET A 33 6.23 -14.03 13.26
C MET A 33 7.66 -14.56 13.10
N HIS A 34 8.36 -14.18 12.02
CA HIS A 34 9.75 -14.56 11.78
C HIS A 34 10.75 -13.60 12.43
N ALA A 35 10.32 -12.60 13.21
CA ALA A 35 11.22 -11.66 13.87
C ALA A 35 12.41 -12.32 14.60
N PRO A 36 12.22 -13.44 15.34
CA PRO A 36 13.35 -14.16 15.95
C PRO A 36 14.37 -14.66 14.92
N MET A 37 13.93 -15.15 13.75
CA MET A 37 14.81 -15.60 12.66
C MET A 37 15.61 -14.44 12.05
N TYR A 38 15.11 -13.23 12.17
CA TYR A 38 15.79 -12.00 11.75
C TYR A 38 16.67 -11.39 12.86
N GLY A 39 16.78 -12.04 14.03
CA GLY A 39 17.53 -11.52 15.18
C GLY A 39 16.88 -10.28 15.82
N ILE A 40 15.55 -10.16 15.70
CA ILE A 40 14.79 -9.03 16.26
C ILE A 40 13.98 -9.55 17.45
N GLU A 41 14.39 -9.12 18.63
CA GLU A 41 13.66 -9.36 19.88
C GLU A 41 12.41 -8.47 19.94
N TYR A 42 11.39 -8.92 20.66
CA TYR A 42 10.16 -8.17 20.89
C TYR A 42 9.50 -8.51 22.22
N ASP A 43 8.64 -7.62 22.70
CA ASP A 43 7.89 -7.79 23.94
C ASP A 43 6.71 -8.75 23.77
N ASN A 44 6.93 -10.04 24.04
CA ASN A 44 5.89 -11.07 23.93
C ASN A 44 4.73 -10.92 24.94
N LYS A 45 4.87 -10.07 25.97
CA LYS A 45 3.79 -9.74 26.91
C LYS A 45 2.89 -8.64 26.37
N LYS A 46 3.45 -7.68 25.60
CA LYS A 46 2.69 -6.58 25.00
C LYS A 46 2.10 -6.92 23.63
N ILE A 47 2.72 -7.80 22.86
CA ILE A 47 2.25 -8.16 21.52
C ILE A 47 2.15 -9.67 21.32
N ASN A 48 0.98 -10.11 20.86
CA ASN A 48 0.80 -11.46 20.36
C ASN A 48 0.89 -11.47 18.83
N LEU A 49 2.05 -11.86 18.29
CA LEU A 49 2.32 -11.84 16.84
C LEU A 49 1.32 -12.68 16.03
N SER A 50 0.78 -13.76 16.58
CA SER A 50 -0.23 -14.59 15.90
C SER A 50 -1.54 -13.83 15.66
N LYS A 51 -1.83 -12.78 16.45
CA LYS A 51 -3.05 -11.97 16.36
C LYS A 51 -2.86 -10.67 15.57
N VAL A 52 -1.64 -10.33 15.18
CA VAL A 52 -1.36 -9.05 14.52
C VAL A 52 -1.46 -9.21 13.01
N ASN A 53 -2.40 -8.51 12.38
CA ASN A 53 -2.50 -8.42 10.93
C ASN A 53 -2.63 -7.00 10.43
N LEU A 54 -1.59 -6.53 9.73
CA LEU A 54 -1.58 -5.22 9.07
C LEU A 54 -2.33 -5.20 7.73
N CYS A 55 -2.78 -6.36 7.22
CA CYS A 55 -3.59 -6.49 6.01
C CYS A 55 -4.83 -7.37 6.29
N LYS A 56 -5.76 -6.91 7.15
CA LYS A 56 -6.88 -7.75 7.64
C LYS A 56 -7.81 -8.24 6.53
N LYS A 57 -7.87 -7.56 5.38
CA LYS A 57 -8.68 -7.90 4.20
C LYS A 57 -7.90 -8.58 3.07
N SER A 58 -6.65 -9.00 3.32
CA SER A 58 -5.87 -9.73 2.32
C SER A 58 -6.50 -11.09 1.98
N THR A 59 -6.55 -11.39 0.68
CA THR A 59 -6.95 -12.70 0.15
C THR A 59 -5.74 -13.63 0.04
N ASN A 60 -5.98 -14.94 -0.12
CA ASN A 60 -4.90 -15.90 -0.34
C ASN A 60 -4.03 -15.54 -1.56
N GLY A 61 -4.64 -15.04 -2.64
CA GLY A 61 -3.93 -14.54 -3.82
C GLY A 61 -3.03 -13.34 -3.50
N CYS A 62 -3.57 -12.35 -2.78
CA CYS A 62 -2.81 -11.18 -2.35
C CYS A 62 -1.61 -11.54 -1.45
N VAL A 63 -1.79 -12.49 -0.53
CA VAL A 63 -0.70 -12.95 0.36
C VAL A 63 0.38 -13.66 -0.44
N ALA A 64 0.01 -14.54 -1.37
CA ALA A 64 0.95 -15.26 -2.24
C ALA A 64 1.74 -14.29 -3.14
N ALA A 65 1.07 -13.30 -3.72
CA ALA A 65 1.66 -12.34 -4.64
C ALA A 65 2.36 -11.15 -3.93
N CYS A 66 2.37 -11.10 -2.60
CA CYS A 66 2.86 -9.94 -1.86
C CYS A 66 4.34 -9.63 -2.15
N ILE A 67 4.62 -8.39 -2.55
CA ILE A 67 5.97 -7.91 -2.89
C ILE A 67 6.95 -7.92 -1.71
N TYR A 68 6.47 -8.17 -0.49
CA TYR A 68 7.35 -8.39 0.67
C TYR A 68 8.18 -9.67 0.51
N HIS A 69 7.61 -10.71 -0.12
CA HIS A 69 8.25 -12.02 -0.28
C HIS A 69 8.77 -12.27 -1.70
N ASN A 70 8.13 -11.68 -2.70
CA ASN A 70 8.44 -11.92 -4.10
C ASN A 70 9.55 -10.99 -4.64
N GLY A 71 10.10 -11.34 -5.79
CA GLY A 71 11.19 -10.61 -6.45
C GLY A 71 12.50 -10.72 -5.66
N LEU A 72 13.13 -9.59 -5.35
CA LEU A 72 14.44 -9.50 -4.66
C LEU A 72 14.52 -10.23 -3.31
N PHE A 73 13.38 -10.66 -2.75
CA PHE A 73 13.24 -11.18 -1.39
C PHE A 73 13.01 -12.70 -1.30
N GLN A 74 12.90 -13.39 -2.43
CA GLN A 74 12.51 -14.80 -2.49
C GLN A 74 13.59 -15.74 -1.95
N ASN A 75 14.88 -15.42 -2.20
CA ASN A 75 16.03 -16.29 -1.87
C ASN A 75 17.02 -15.65 -0.88
N SER A 76 16.61 -14.63 -0.14
CA SER A 76 17.50 -13.90 0.77
C SER A 76 17.68 -14.62 2.11
N HIS A 77 18.91 -14.82 2.55
CA HIS A 77 19.20 -15.34 3.89
C HIS A 77 18.62 -14.42 4.98
N PHE A 78 17.92 -14.98 5.97
CA PHE A 78 17.19 -14.22 7.00
C PHE A 78 18.09 -13.23 7.76
N SER A 79 19.21 -13.72 8.30
CA SER A 79 20.17 -12.91 9.06
C SER A 79 20.87 -11.81 8.24
N LYS A 80 20.92 -11.94 6.91
CA LYS A 80 21.58 -10.96 6.02
C LYS A 80 20.61 -10.00 5.34
N ASN A 81 19.29 -10.22 5.44
CA ASN A 81 18.30 -9.37 4.80
C ASN A 81 17.95 -8.14 5.65
N LYS A 82 18.80 -7.11 5.53
CA LYS A 82 18.64 -5.82 6.21
C LYS A 82 17.31 -5.12 5.87
N ILE A 83 16.74 -5.35 4.69
CA ILE A 83 15.47 -4.72 4.27
C ILE A 83 14.30 -5.32 5.06
N LYS A 84 14.22 -6.65 5.17
CA LYS A 84 13.17 -7.31 5.96
C LYS A 84 13.33 -6.98 7.45
N GLN A 85 14.56 -6.95 7.95
CA GLN A 85 14.83 -6.49 9.32
C GLN A 85 14.30 -5.06 9.56
N ALA A 86 14.59 -4.12 8.66
CA ALA A 86 14.10 -2.76 8.76
C ALA A 86 12.56 -2.69 8.73
N ARG A 87 11.90 -3.46 7.86
CA ARG A 87 10.42 -3.51 7.81
C ARG A 87 9.81 -4.06 9.09
N ILE A 88 10.40 -5.09 9.69
CA ILE A 88 9.96 -5.65 10.99
C ILE A 88 10.16 -4.63 12.11
N LYS A 89 11.33 -3.99 12.19
CA LYS A 89 11.58 -2.93 13.18
C LYS A 89 10.61 -1.77 13.03
N ARG A 90 10.33 -1.29 11.81
CA ARG A 90 9.31 -0.27 11.55
C ARG A 90 7.93 -0.71 12.04
N THR A 91 7.54 -1.97 11.78
CA THR A 91 6.28 -2.53 12.28
C THR A 91 6.23 -2.56 13.81
N PHE A 92 7.28 -3.03 14.48
CA PHE A 92 7.32 -3.03 15.95
C PHE A 92 7.35 -1.63 16.54
N LYS A 93 8.06 -0.69 15.91
CA LYS A 93 8.01 0.72 16.32
C LYS A 93 6.58 1.27 16.22
N PHE A 94 5.87 0.99 15.12
CA PHE A 94 4.46 1.37 14.98
C PHE A 94 3.55 0.73 16.06
N LEU A 95 3.71 -0.57 16.32
CA LEU A 95 2.81 -1.32 17.21
C LEU A 95 3.09 -1.13 18.71
N LEU A 96 4.35 -0.87 19.08
CA LEU A 96 4.80 -0.86 20.48
C LEU A 96 5.33 0.51 20.93
N GLN A 97 5.69 1.40 20.00
CA GLN A 97 6.29 2.72 20.24
C GLN A 97 5.60 3.77 19.34
N LYS A 98 4.26 3.81 19.34
CA LYS A 98 3.45 4.58 18.38
C LYS A 98 3.84 6.06 18.31
N ASN A 99 4.03 6.73 19.44
CA ASN A 99 4.42 8.15 19.47
C ASN A 99 5.80 8.38 18.83
N GLU A 100 6.80 7.55 19.14
CA GLU A 100 8.13 7.65 18.50
C GLU A 100 8.08 7.34 17.00
N PHE A 101 7.20 6.43 16.57
CA PHE A 101 6.96 6.15 15.16
C PHE A 101 6.44 7.40 14.43
N PHE A 102 5.41 8.05 14.97
CA PHE A 102 4.86 9.26 14.37
C PHE A 102 5.82 10.45 14.43
N GLU A 103 6.57 10.64 15.52
CA GLU A 103 7.60 11.67 15.61
C GLU A 103 8.63 11.52 14.47
N LYS A 104 9.12 10.29 14.27
CA LYS A 104 10.07 10.00 13.19
C LYS A 104 9.44 10.21 11.81
N LEU A 105 8.19 9.77 11.61
CA LEU A 105 7.46 9.97 10.35
C LEU A 105 7.29 11.45 10.02
N ILE A 106 6.90 12.25 11.02
CA ILE A 106 6.75 13.71 10.92
C ILE A 106 8.08 14.36 10.52
N LYS A 107 9.18 13.98 11.18
CA LYS A 107 10.52 14.51 10.85
C LYS A 107 10.91 14.22 9.40
N GLU A 108 10.65 13.01 8.93
CA GLU A 108 10.95 12.60 7.55
C GLU A 108 10.07 13.34 6.53
N ILE A 109 8.76 13.43 6.76
CA ILE A 109 7.84 14.18 5.87
C ILE A 109 8.21 15.68 5.85
N LYS A 110 8.50 16.32 6.99
CA LYS A 110 8.98 17.71 7.04
C LYS A 110 10.27 17.91 6.23
N SER A 111 11.20 16.95 6.29
CA SER A 111 12.43 17.00 5.51
C SER A 111 12.17 16.90 4.00
N LEU A 112 11.32 15.96 3.59
CA LEU A 112 10.94 15.77 2.20
C LEU A 112 10.15 16.96 1.65
N LYS A 113 9.25 17.54 2.43
CA LYS A 113 8.49 18.75 2.07
C LYS A 113 9.42 19.93 1.80
N ARG A 114 10.43 20.15 2.64
CA ARG A 114 11.46 21.20 2.39
C ARG A 114 12.23 20.95 1.10
N LYS A 115 12.61 19.69 0.83
CA LYS A 115 13.31 19.32 -0.40
C LYS A 115 12.42 19.53 -1.63
N ALA A 116 11.18 19.05 -1.59
CA ALA A 116 10.18 19.22 -2.64
C ALA A 116 9.99 20.71 -2.97
N LYS A 117 9.80 21.56 -1.95
CA LYS A 117 9.69 23.02 -2.13
C LYS A 117 10.95 23.64 -2.75
N LYS A 118 12.15 23.23 -2.31
CA LYS A 118 13.43 23.73 -2.83
C LYS A 118 13.62 23.38 -4.31
N GLU A 119 13.18 22.19 -4.71
CA GLU A 119 13.39 21.63 -6.06
C GLU A 119 12.17 21.83 -6.96
N ASN A 120 11.14 22.55 -6.50
CA ASN A 120 9.86 22.74 -7.21
C ASN A 120 9.19 21.41 -7.63
N LEU A 121 9.28 20.39 -6.76
CA LEU A 121 8.69 19.07 -6.97
C LEU A 121 7.41 18.92 -6.13
N ARG A 122 6.48 18.11 -6.62
CA ARG A 122 5.33 17.63 -5.85
C ARG A 122 5.77 16.56 -4.84
N LEU A 123 5.10 16.45 -3.69
CA LEU A 123 5.38 15.41 -2.69
C LEU A 123 4.16 14.49 -2.54
N LEU A 124 4.34 13.21 -2.87
CA LEU A 124 3.35 12.14 -2.66
C LEU A 124 3.83 11.19 -1.57
N ILE A 125 2.95 10.87 -0.63
CA ILE A 125 3.22 9.92 0.44
C ILE A 125 2.32 8.68 0.29
N GLN A 126 2.93 7.50 0.28
CA GLN A 126 2.24 6.21 0.27
C GLN A 126 2.56 5.45 1.56
N LEU A 127 1.57 5.20 2.40
CA LEU A 127 1.77 4.56 3.70
C LEU A 127 1.44 3.06 3.68
N ASN A 128 0.62 2.61 2.74
CA ASN A 128 0.19 1.23 2.52
C ASN A 128 0.78 0.65 1.23
N LYS A 129 2.06 0.25 1.28
CA LYS A 129 2.70 -0.51 0.20
C LYS A 129 2.82 -2.00 0.48
N THR A 130 3.08 -2.37 1.73
CA THR A 130 3.12 -3.77 2.21
C THR A 130 2.26 -3.97 3.46
N SER A 131 1.33 -3.05 3.68
CA SER A 131 0.29 -3.04 4.72
C SER A 131 -1.01 -2.53 4.09
N ASP A 132 -2.11 -2.66 4.83
CA ASP A 132 -3.42 -2.06 4.52
C ASP A 132 -4.01 -1.55 5.85
N ILE A 133 -3.34 -0.53 6.42
CA ILE A 133 -3.69 0.11 7.68
C ILE A 133 -4.70 1.23 7.42
N LEU A 134 -5.60 1.44 8.38
CA LEU A 134 -6.58 2.51 8.34
C LEU A 134 -5.97 3.84 8.81
N TRP A 135 -5.00 4.39 8.07
CA TRP A 135 -4.22 5.56 8.48
C TRP A 135 -5.05 6.80 8.82
N GLU A 136 -6.21 6.97 8.20
CA GLU A 136 -7.17 8.03 8.53
C GLU A 136 -7.80 7.90 9.93
N LYS A 137 -7.61 6.74 10.59
CA LYS A 137 -8.07 6.44 11.95
C LYS A 137 -6.91 6.24 12.94
N GLU A 138 -5.67 6.40 12.50
CA GLU A 138 -4.51 6.24 13.36
C GLU A 138 -4.17 7.55 14.07
N GLU A 139 -4.85 7.79 15.19
CA GLU A 139 -4.58 8.92 16.07
C GLU A 139 -3.22 8.81 16.77
N PHE A 140 -2.62 9.96 17.06
CA PHE A 140 -1.35 10.06 17.77
C PHE A 140 -1.19 11.41 18.47
N GLU A 141 -0.27 11.46 19.43
CA GLU A 141 0.11 12.69 20.13
C GLU A 141 1.46 13.22 19.62
N TYR A 142 1.57 14.53 19.47
CA TYR A 142 2.82 15.20 19.13
C TYR A 142 2.88 16.58 19.80
N LYS A 143 3.90 16.80 20.63
CA LYS A 143 4.10 18.05 21.39
C LYS A 143 2.85 18.47 22.18
N GLU A 144 2.29 17.55 22.96
CA GLU A 144 1.12 17.78 23.83
C GLU A 144 -0.21 18.04 23.08
N GLU A 145 -0.22 17.95 21.75
CA GLU A 145 -1.43 18.01 20.94
C GLU A 145 -1.79 16.63 20.39
N SER A 146 -3.09 16.34 20.32
CA SER A 146 -3.63 15.12 19.72
C SER A 146 -4.11 15.38 18.30
N TYR A 147 -3.74 14.51 17.37
CA TYR A 147 -4.11 14.57 15.96
C TYR A 147 -4.88 13.31 15.58
N LYS A 148 -5.96 13.44 14.80
CA LYS A 148 -6.80 12.30 14.40
C LYS A 148 -6.08 11.37 13.43
N ASN A 149 -5.17 11.93 12.63
CA ASN A 149 -4.31 11.18 11.72
C ASN A 149 -3.19 12.08 11.15
N ILE A 150 -2.25 11.45 10.44
CA ILE A 150 -1.09 12.13 9.84
C ILE A 150 -1.47 13.10 8.72
N MET A 151 -2.62 12.90 8.08
CA MET A 151 -3.12 13.77 7.01
C MET A 151 -3.65 15.10 7.55
N GLU A 152 -4.26 15.11 8.73
CA GLU A 152 -4.63 16.32 9.48
C GLU A 152 -3.38 17.12 9.88
N PHE A 153 -2.30 16.44 10.28
CA PHE A 153 -1.05 17.10 10.64
C PHE A 153 -0.35 17.75 9.43
N PHE A 154 -0.51 17.17 8.23
CA PHE A 154 0.08 17.68 6.98
C PHE A 154 -0.99 17.98 5.92
N PRO A 155 -1.85 19.01 6.13
CA PRO A 155 -2.99 19.28 5.26
C PRO A 155 -2.59 19.66 3.82
N ASP A 156 -1.34 20.08 3.62
CA ASP A 156 -0.77 20.49 2.32
C ASP A 156 0.15 19.43 1.68
N VAL A 157 0.22 18.23 2.24
CA VAL A 157 0.92 17.08 1.65
C VAL A 157 -0.08 16.09 1.10
N GLU A 158 0.18 15.57 -0.09
CA GLU A 158 -0.70 14.59 -0.74
C GLU A 158 -0.36 13.17 -0.30
N PHE A 159 -1.38 12.45 0.14
CA PHE A 159 -1.29 11.04 0.52
C PHE A 159 -2.10 10.21 -0.46
N PHE A 160 -1.61 9.02 -0.78
CA PHE A 160 -2.41 8.04 -1.51
C PHE A 160 -2.11 6.63 -1.03
N ASP A 161 -3.11 5.76 -1.04
CA ASP A 161 -2.95 4.36 -0.67
C ASP A 161 -3.88 3.43 -1.45
N TYR A 162 -3.42 2.19 -1.61
CA TYR A 162 -4.25 1.09 -2.07
C TYR A 162 -4.85 0.35 -0.88
N THR A 163 -6.12 -0.03 -0.98
CA THR A 163 -6.80 -0.74 0.10
C THR A 163 -7.74 -1.83 -0.42
N LYS A 164 -7.88 -2.92 0.34
CA LYS A 164 -8.90 -3.96 0.10
C LYS A 164 -10.14 -3.79 0.97
N TYR A 165 -10.16 -2.77 1.82
CA TYR A 165 -11.35 -2.42 2.56
C TYR A 165 -12.42 -1.86 1.62
N ASP A 166 -13.67 -2.25 1.85
CA ASP A 166 -14.81 -1.64 1.16
C ASP A 166 -14.88 -0.15 1.53
N ILE A 167 -14.51 0.69 0.57
CA ILE A 167 -14.40 2.14 0.74
C ILE A 167 -15.80 2.76 0.94
N LEU A 168 -16.79 2.26 0.18
CA LEU A 168 -18.17 2.77 0.19
C LEU A 168 -18.84 2.58 1.55
N LYS A 169 -18.58 1.45 2.22
CA LYS A 169 -19.16 1.14 3.53
C LYS A 169 -18.32 1.66 4.69
N ASN A 170 -17.00 1.46 4.65
CA ASN A 170 -16.16 1.56 5.86
C ASN A 170 -15.24 2.79 5.93
N ARG A 171 -15.11 3.55 4.83
CA ARG A 171 -14.10 4.62 4.65
C ARG A 171 -14.75 5.94 4.23
N LYS A 172 -15.79 6.36 4.96
CA LYS A 172 -16.48 7.63 4.75
C LYS A 172 -15.69 8.80 5.35
N LYS A 173 -15.82 10.00 4.76
CA LYS A 173 -15.20 11.26 5.25
C LYS A 173 -13.66 11.22 5.32
N LEU A 174 -13.03 10.83 4.22
CA LEU A 174 -11.57 10.88 4.10
C LEU A 174 -11.06 12.34 4.15
N PRO A 175 -9.87 12.58 4.71
CA PRO A 175 -9.17 13.85 4.55
C PRO A 175 -9.06 14.25 3.07
N GLN A 176 -9.21 15.54 2.76
CA GLN A 176 -9.21 16.03 1.37
C GLN A 176 -7.89 15.75 0.63
N ASN A 177 -6.78 15.67 1.37
CA ASN A 177 -5.45 15.37 0.87
C ASN A 177 -5.12 13.86 0.87
N TYR A 178 -6.11 12.97 1.03
CA TYR A 178 -5.89 11.51 1.06
C TYR A 178 -6.69 10.76 0.01
N THR A 179 -6.00 10.28 -1.03
CA THR A 179 -6.57 9.50 -2.13
C THR A 179 -6.57 8.00 -1.83
N LEU A 180 -7.73 7.35 -1.93
CA LEU A 180 -7.83 5.90 -1.76
C LEU A 180 -8.23 5.21 -3.03
N ILE A 181 -7.45 4.19 -3.38
CA ILE A 181 -7.69 3.35 -4.54
C ILE A 181 -8.07 1.95 -4.05
N TYR A 182 -9.21 1.44 -4.52
CA TYR A 182 -9.63 0.09 -4.19
C TYR A 182 -8.79 -0.93 -4.95
N SER A 183 -8.04 -1.78 -4.25
CA SER A 183 -7.25 -2.84 -4.87
C SER A 183 -8.10 -4.10 -4.97
N ARG A 184 -8.37 -4.53 -6.21
CA ARG A 184 -9.15 -5.74 -6.48
C ARG A 184 -8.60 -6.93 -5.70
N ALA A 185 -9.48 -7.67 -5.05
CA ALA A 185 -9.20 -8.74 -4.11
C ALA A 185 -9.21 -10.13 -4.78
N GLY A 186 -10.03 -10.30 -5.82
CA GLY A 186 -10.22 -11.56 -6.54
C GLY A 186 -10.95 -12.58 -5.68
N MET A 187 -10.55 -13.84 -5.77
CA MET A 187 -11.13 -14.92 -4.99
C MET A 187 -10.46 -15.11 -3.63
N ASN A 188 -11.28 -15.44 -2.63
CA ASN A 188 -10.82 -15.90 -1.33
C ASN A 188 -11.62 -17.13 -0.90
N LYS A 189 -10.91 -18.23 -0.64
CA LYS A 189 -11.54 -19.52 -0.24
C LYS A 189 -12.67 -19.95 -1.18
N GLY A 190 -12.45 -19.82 -2.49
CA GLY A 190 -13.42 -20.23 -3.52
C GLY A 190 -14.56 -19.24 -3.77
N LYS A 191 -14.61 -18.11 -3.07
CA LYS A 191 -15.63 -17.07 -3.28
C LYS A 191 -15.01 -15.85 -3.92
N LEU A 192 -15.64 -15.32 -4.96
CA LEU A 192 -15.32 -14.01 -5.51
C LEU A 192 -15.64 -12.94 -4.47
N ILE A 193 -14.69 -12.04 -4.20
CA ILE A 193 -14.84 -10.98 -3.19
C ILE A 193 -15.42 -9.70 -3.81
N ASP A 194 -15.08 -9.45 -5.08
CA ASP A 194 -15.45 -8.26 -5.83
C ASP A 194 -15.73 -8.63 -7.29
N SER A 195 -17.00 -8.58 -7.69
CA SER A 195 -17.38 -8.75 -9.10
C SER A 195 -17.07 -7.50 -9.92
N TRP A 196 -17.21 -7.57 -11.23
CA TRP A 196 -17.07 -6.38 -12.07
C TRP A 196 -18.10 -5.29 -11.72
N GLU A 197 -19.33 -5.67 -11.37
CA GLU A 197 -20.35 -4.74 -10.88
C GLU A 197 -19.94 -4.05 -9.58
N ASP A 198 -19.34 -4.78 -8.64
CA ASP A 198 -18.81 -4.18 -7.41
C ASP A 198 -17.71 -3.16 -7.72
N LEU A 199 -16.83 -3.46 -8.69
CA LEU A 199 -15.77 -2.57 -9.15
C LEU A 199 -16.34 -1.32 -9.83
N LYS A 200 -17.34 -1.47 -10.71
CA LYS A 200 -18.08 -0.36 -11.31
C LYS A 200 -18.76 0.52 -10.26
N ALA A 201 -19.25 -0.05 -9.16
CA ALA A 201 -19.85 0.75 -8.09
C ALA A 201 -18.84 1.72 -7.43
N TYR A 202 -17.55 1.37 -7.38
CA TYR A 202 -16.49 2.31 -6.97
C TYR A 202 -16.23 3.36 -8.05
N LEU A 203 -16.03 2.92 -9.30
CA LEU A 203 -15.71 3.79 -10.42
C LEU A 203 -16.80 4.86 -10.64
N ASN A 204 -18.06 4.47 -10.62
CA ASN A 204 -19.23 5.36 -10.74
C ASN A 204 -19.36 6.39 -9.60
N LYS A 205 -18.63 6.19 -8.50
CA LYS A 205 -18.54 7.12 -7.37
C LYS A 205 -17.21 7.87 -7.33
N ASN A 206 -16.50 7.92 -8.47
CA ASN A 206 -15.19 8.54 -8.64
C ASN A 206 -14.10 7.95 -7.74
N ILE A 207 -14.25 6.68 -7.34
CA ILE A 207 -13.23 5.94 -6.59
C ILE A 207 -12.50 5.06 -7.59
N SER A 208 -11.22 5.38 -7.80
CA SER A 208 -10.36 4.58 -8.67
C SER A 208 -10.13 3.18 -8.10
N ILE A 209 -9.94 2.22 -8.99
CA ILE A 209 -9.61 0.84 -8.66
C ILE A 209 -8.21 0.48 -9.16
N ALA A 210 -7.62 -0.56 -8.60
CA ALA A 210 -6.34 -1.11 -9.03
C ALA A 210 -6.47 -2.60 -9.33
N LEU A 211 -6.05 -2.98 -10.53
CA LEU A 211 -5.96 -4.36 -10.99
C LEU A 211 -4.50 -4.79 -11.01
N VAL A 212 -4.22 -6.05 -10.69
CA VAL A 212 -2.89 -6.64 -10.86
C VAL A 212 -2.97 -7.59 -12.04
N CYS A 213 -2.09 -7.40 -13.01
CA CYS A 213 -2.07 -8.12 -14.28
C CYS A 213 -0.72 -8.80 -14.51
N SER A 214 -0.70 -9.83 -15.35
CA SER A 214 0.54 -10.25 -16.03
C SER A 214 1.05 -9.10 -16.92
N TYR A 215 2.33 -9.17 -17.31
CA TYR A 215 2.92 -8.20 -18.23
C TYR A 215 2.13 -8.12 -19.55
N ASP A 216 1.80 -9.27 -20.14
CA ASP A 216 1.11 -9.34 -21.42
C ASP A 216 -0.30 -8.71 -21.35
N ILE A 217 -1.10 -9.08 -20.33
CA ILE A 217 -2.44 -8.52 -20.14
C ILE A 217 -2.39 -7.03 -19.82
N LYS A 218 -1.42 -6.59 -19.01
CA LYS A 218 -1.26 -5.16 -18.71
C LYS A 218 -1.04 -4.37 -20.00
N ASN A 219 -0.12 -4.80 -20.84
CA ASN A 219 0.22 -4.09 -22.08
C ASN A 219 -0.95 -4.12 -23.06
N GLU A 220 -1.65 -5.24 -23.16
CA GLU A 220 -2.83 -5.33 -24.00
C GLU A 220 -3.93 -4.35 -23.57
N LEU A 221 -4.24 -4.30 -22.27
CA LEU A 221 -5.23 -3.35 -21.74
C LEU A 221 -4.78 -1.90 -21.94
N LEU A 222 -3.49 -1.59 -21.74
CA LEU A 222 -2.94 -0.24 -21.95
C LEU A 222 -2.87 0.20 -23.41
N ASN A 223 -3.08 -0.69 -24.39
CA ASN A 223 -3.24 -0.30 -25.79
C ASN A 223 -4.58 0.43 -26.02
N ASN A 224 -5.52 0.31 -25.09
CA ASN A 224 -6.77 1.05 -25.08
C ASN A 224 -6.68 2.20 -24.08
N GLU A 225 -7.30 3.33 -24.40
CA GLU A 225 -7.41 4.46 -23.47
C GLU A 225 -8.42 4.16 -22.34
N THR A 226 -9.44 3.35 -22.65
CA THR A 226 -10.55 3.02 -21.75
C THR A 226 -10.89 1.53 -21.73
N TYR A 227 -11.55 1.11 -20.65
CA TYR A 227 -12.19 -0.21 -20.51
C TYR A 227 -13.57 -0.02 -19.88
N ASP A 228 -14.62 -0.47 -20.56
CA ASP A 228 -16.03 -0.27 -20.16
C ASP A 228 -16.31 1.21 -19.84
N ASP A 229 -15.85 2.11 -20.72
CA ASP A 229 -15.92 3.59 -20.61
C ASP A 229 -15.09 4.24 -19.49
N TYR A 230 -14.32 3.48 -18.70
CA TYR A 230 -13.44 4.03 -17.66
C TYR A 230 -12.00 4.17 -18.16
N ASN A 231 -11.38 5.32 -17.84
CA ASN A 231 -9.98 5.59 -18.14
C ASN A 231 -9.04 4.55 -17.51
N ILE A 232 -8.08 4.06 -18.28
CA ILE A 232 -7.04 3.14 -17.81
C ILE A 232 -5.71 3.87 -17.75
N TYR A 233 -4.97 3.65 -16.66
CA TYR A 233 -3.60 4.15 -16.54
C TYR A 233 -2.64 3.09 -16.02
N ASP A 234 -1.37 3.24 -16.40
CA ASP A 234 -0.30 2.52 -15.72
C ASP A 234 -0.20 3.02 -14.28
N ALA A 235 -0.33 2.12 -13.31
CA ALA A 235 -0.19 2.48 -11.90
C ALA A 235 1.20 3.06 -11.58
N ALA A 236 2.24 2.70 -12.35
CA ALA A 236 3.58 3.27 -12.20
C ALA A 236 3.65 4.76 -12.56
N ASP A 237 2.83 5.20 -13.53
CA ASP A 237 2.74 6.60 -13.94
C ASP A 237 2.04 7.44 -12.86
N TYR A 238 1.02 6.89 -12.21
CA TYR A 238 0.41 7.51 -11.04
C TYR A 238 1.36 7.54 -9.84
N GLU A 239 2.02 6.43 -9.50
CA GLU A 239 2.96 6.35 -8.35
C GLU A 239 4.20 7.23 -8.54
N SER A 240 4.57 7.53 -9.78
CA SER A 240 5.65 8.47 -10.09
C SER A 240 5.20 9.93 -10.17
N GLY A 241 3.89 10.19 -10.07
CA GLY A 241 3.29 11.51 -10.19
C GLY A 241 3.29 12.07 -11.61
N LYS A 242 3.57 11.24 -12.63
CA LYS A 242 3.41 11.60 -14.05
C LYS A 242 1.93 11.86 -14.39
N ILE A 243 1.04 11.14 -13.72
CA ILE A 243 -0.41 11.34 -13.78
C ILE A 243 -0.90 11.73 -12.38
N SER A 244 -1.89 12.63 -12.32
CA SER A 244 -2.54 13.03 -11.08
C SER A 244 -3.98 12.56 -11.07
N ILE A 245 -4.28 11.60 -10.19
CA ILE A 245 -5.66 11.21 -9.88
C ILE A 245 -6.04 11.87 -8.56
N LYS A 246 -7.01 12.78 -8.60
CA LYS A 246 -7.61 13.35 -7.39
C LYS A 246 -8.96 12.66 -7.15
N ASN A 247 -9.29 12.40 -5.89
CA ASN A 247 -10.54 11.77 -5.42
C ASN A 247 -11.85 12.36 -6.00
N SER A 248 -11.81 13.51 -6.67
CA SER A 248 -12.98 14.30 -7.05
C SER A 248 -13.17 14.43 -8.56
N THR A 249 -12.25 13.94 -9.40
CA THR A 249 -12.31 14.19 -10.84
C THR A 249 -12.91 13.03 -11.61
N GLU A 250 -12.40 11.79 -11.50
CA GLU A 250 -12.92 10.61 -12.22
C GLU A 250 -12.54 9.30 -11.52
N GLY A 251 -13.37 8.27 -11.64
CA GLY A 251 -13.02 6.89 -11.28
C GLY A 251 -12.21 6.26 -12.42
N SER A 252 -10.98 5.81 -12.14
CA SER A 252 -10.09 5.24 -13.14
C SER A 252 -9.56 3.86 -12.73
N ILE A 253 -9.09 3.11 -13.72
CA ILE A 253 -8.51 1.77 -13.54
C ILE A 253 -6.99 1.90 -13.58
N LEU A 254 -6.34 1.58 -12.46
CA LEU A 254 -4.88 1.53 -12.35
C LEU A 254 -4.38 0.10 -12.57
N LEU A 255 -3.54 -0.10 -13.59
CA LEU A 255 -2.98 -1.42 -13.88
C LEU A 255 -1.59 -1.56 -13.27
N HIS A 256 -1.46 -2.51 -12.33
CA HIS A 256 -0.19 -2.96 -11.81
C HIS A 256 0.31 -4.19 -12.56
N GLU A 257 1.62 -4.25 -12.77
CA GLU A 257 2.27 -5.49 -13.21
C GLU A 257 2.62 -6.36 -11.99
N ALA A 258 2.27 -7.64 -12.02
CA ALA A 258 2.82 -8.63 -11.11
C ALA A 258 4.33 -8.78 -11.37
N LYS A 259 5.17 -8.56 -10.35
CA LYS A 259 6.63 -8.64 -10.51
C LYS A 259 7.06 -9.98 -11.09
N LYS A 260 8.06 -9.98 -11.96
CA LYS A 260 8.69 -11.22 -12.45
C LYS A 260 9.08 -12.15 -11.30
N GLY A 261 8.72 -13.43 -11.42
CA GLY A 261 8.96 -14.45 -10.38
C GLY A 261 7.97 -14.42 -9.22
N THR A 262 6.93 -13.59 -9.28
CA THR A 262 5.84 -13.62 -8.28
C THR A 262 5.14 -14.98 -8.31
N ASN A 263 4.96 -15.57 -7.13
CA ASN A 263 4.13 -16.76 -6.98
C ASN A 263 2.66 -16.39 -7.21
N ILE A 264 2.13 -16.73 -8.39
CA ILE A 264 0.74 -16.47 -8.74
C ILE A 264 -0.10 -17.71 -8.42
N ASN A 265 -1.08 -17.54 -7.54
CA ASN A 265 -2.11 -18.55 -7.33
C ASN A 265 -3.19 -18.41 -8.41
N LYS A 266 -3.15 -19.27 -9.43
CA LYS A 266 -4.10 -19.26 -10.56
C LYS A 266 -5.56 -19.35 -10.11
N ASN A 267 -5.85 -20.07 -9.03
CA ASN A 267 -7.20 -20.24 -8.49
C ASN A 267 -7.67 -19.05 -7.64
N SER A 268 -6.85 -18.01 -7.48
CA SER A 268 -7.22 -16.82 -6.71
C SER A 268 -7.79 -15.71 -7.57
N ALA A 269 -7.62 -15.77 -8.90
CA ALA A 269 -7.96 -14.69 -9.82
C ALA A 269 -7.43 -13.30 -9.41
N PHE A 270 -6.52 -13.18 -8.43
CA PHE A 270 -6.03 -11.90 -7.91
C PHE A 270 -5.16 -11.20 -8.94
N VAL A 271 -4.34 -11.98 -9.67
CA VAL A 271 -3.61 -11.52 -10.84
C VAL A 271 -4.38 -11.98 -12.08
N ILE A 272 -4.79 -11.03 -12.92
CA ILE A 272 -5.39 -11.30 -14.23
C ILE A 272 -4.27 -11.69 -15.20
N GLN A 273 -4.28 -12.92 -15.70
CA GLN A 273 -3.16 -13.49 -16.47
C GLN A 273 -3.51 -13.79 -17.92
N THR A 274 -4.79 -14.03 -18.22
CA THR A 274 -5.26 -14.47 -19.54
C THR A 274 -6.48 -13.67 -20.00
N GLN A 275 -6.81 -13.76 -21.29
CA GLN A 275 -8.06 -13.24 -21.84
C GLN A 275 -9.31 -13.89 -21.23
N GLU A 276 -9.21 -15.16 -20.87
CA GLU A 276 -10.25 -15.87 -20.12
C GLU A 276 -10.47 -15.24 -18.74
N ASP A 277 -9.40 -14.82 -18.03
CA ASP A 277 -9.55 -14.11 -16.75
C ASP A 277 -10.28 -12.77 -16.92
N ILE A 278 -10.01 -12.02 -18.00
CA ILE A 278 -10.76 -10.78 -18.31
C ILE A 278 -12.24 -11.11 -18.49
N SER A 279 -12.55 -12.07 -19.36
CA SER A 279 -13.92 -12.47 -19.69
C SER A 279 -14.69 -12.99 -18.47
N ASN A 280 -14.01 -13.64 -17.52
CA ASN A 280 -14.63 -14.23 -16.34
C ASN A 280 -14.77 -13.27 -15.16
N TYR A 281 -13.94 -12.23 -15.06
CA TYR A 281 -13.82 -11.42 -13.84
C TYR A 281 -13.94 -9.91 -14.05
N LEU A 282 -13.94 -9.43 -15.30
CA LEU A 282 -14.01 -8.01 -15.65
C LEU A 282 -15.16 -7.72 -16.63
N VAL A 283 -16.20 -8.55 -16.66
CA VAL A 283 -17.41 -8.41 -17.51
C VAL A 283 -18.65 -8.33 -16.63
#